data_AF-A0A1L9UJM1-F1
#
_entry.id   AF-A0A1L9UJM1-F1
#
_cell.length_a   1.000
_cell.length_b   1.000
_cell.length_c   1.000
_cell.angle_alpha   90.00
_cell.angle_beta   90.00
_cell.angle_gamma   90.00
#
_symmetry.space_group_name_H-M   'P 1'
#
loop_
_entity.id
_entity.type
_entity.pdbx_description
1 polymer ?
#
loop_
_entity_poly.entity_id
_entity_poly.type
_entity_poly.pdbx_seq_one_letter_code
_entity_poly.pdbx_strand_id
1 'polypeptide(L)'
;MVSFSKLFTAALVATLAAASSKRGAAYNDASLVRTLANSKSGSMSWSYNWDMKKNGNMPSGVEFVPMLWGTDSVDDWKSAVETALKDGSKHILGFNEPDNASQANIGASKAATLYKEYITPYGDRAKLVSPAVTSSTQSGEGLSWFKTFMSDCKSCNISAMAVHWYGGSFAQLESFMKEAIDAAAKYDIDEVWLTEFALDADTNGISNEATAKTFLEKSMQWMDSEAKVGRYAYFYTANKYLLTSGSVNALGKVYVSTSSSSSGSETTSTKTSTKTSTKTTSTKTTSTKTTSKSTKTTESSKTTTTKSADATKTVKTTKFVTSTKTVKHTKTASATPQAAWNSQPTKPASGW
;
A
#
# COMPACT_ATOMS: atom_id res chain seq x y z
N MET A 1 5.86 -54.61 47.53
CA MET A 1 5.74 -53.15 47.77
C MET A 1 5.95 -52.46 46.43
N VAL A 2 4.95 -51.71 45.97
CA VAL A 2 4.85 -51.19 44.59
C VAL A 2 5.59 -49.85 44.51
N SER A 3 6.57 -49.74 43.60
CA SER A 3 7.33 -48.50 43.38
C SER A 3 6.59 -47.61 42.38
N PHE A 4 6.12 -46.46 42.83
CA PHE A 4 5.41 -45.47 42.02
C PHE A 4 6.38 -44.66 41.17
N SER A 5 6.33 -44.86 39.85
CA SER A 5 6.93 -43.95 38.87
C SER A 5 6.16 -42.63 38.89
N LYS A 6 6.83 -41.53 39.27
CA LYS A 6 6.30 -40.18 39.16
C LYS A 6 6.44 -39.69 37.72
N LEU A 7 5.34 -39.67 36.98
CA LEU A 7 5.24 -38.90 35.74
C LEU A 7 5.20 -37.41 36.09
N PHE A 8 6.17 -36.65 35.59
CA PHE A 8 6.09 -35.20 35.50
C PHE A 8 5.26 -34.84 34.26
N THR A 9 4.02 -34.41 34.47
CA THR A 9 3.23 -33.77 33.42
C THR A 9 3.58 -32.28 33.38
N ALA A 10 4.46 -31.89 32.46
CA ALA A 10 4.67 -30.48 32.16
C ALA A 10 3.45 -29.95 31.37
N ALA A 11 2.58 -29.21 32.04
CA ALA A 11 1.51 -28.46 31.37
C ALA A 11 2.13 -27.23 30.69
N LEU A 12 2.28 -27.28 29.37
CA LEU A 12 2.65 -26.13 28.56
C LEU A 12 1.43 -25.18 28.50
N VAL A 13 1.39 -24.19 29.39
CA VAL A 13 0.44 -23.08 29.26
C VAL A 13 0.97 -22.16 28.16
N ALA A 14 0.58 -22.44 26.91
CA ALA A 14 0.73 -21.48 25.84
C ALA A 14 -0.25 -20.33 26.11
N THR A 15 0.24 -19.24 26.70
CA THR A 15 -0.47 -17.96 26.63
C THR A 15 -0.51 -17.55 25.16
N LEU A 16 -1.62 -17.84 24.48
CA LEU A 16 -1.97 -17.17 23.23
C LEU A 16 -2.16 -15.68 23.58
N ALA A 17 -1.07 -14.90 23.51
CA ALA A 17 -1.21 -13.50 23.23
C ALA A 17 -2.01 -13.44 21.93
N ALA A 18 -3.24 -12.91 21.98
CA ALA A 18 -4.03 -12.70 20.77
C ALA A 18 -3.15 -11.88 19.83
N ALA A 19 -2.68 -12.50 18.74
CA ALA A 19 -1.83 -11.82 17.78
C ALA A 19 -2.58 -10.58 17.31
N SER A 20 -2.00 -9.40 17.52
CA SER A 20 -2.61 -8.15 17.05
C SER A 20 -2.81 -8.24 15.55
N SER A 21 -3.98 -7.80 15.05
CA SER A 21 -4.29 -7.82 13.61
C SER A 21 -3.17 -7.18 12.78
N LYS A 22 -2.82 -7.76 11.64
CA LYS A 22 -1.86 -7.16 10.69
C LYS A 22 -2.44 -5.97 9.92
N ARG A 23 -3.77 -5.84 9.91
CA ARG A 23 -4.52 -4.81 9.17
C ARG A 23 -4.31 -3.44 9.78
N GLY A 24 -4.11 -2.44 8.94
CA GLY A 24 -3.99 -1.04 9.32
C GLY A 24 -4.87 -0.10 8.52
N ALA A 25 -5.05 1.11 9.04
CA ALA A 25 -5.80 2.15 8.36
C ALA A 25 -4.84 3.16 7.70
N ALA A 26 -4.78 3.16 6.36
CA ALA A 26 -4.27 4.29 5.58
C ALA A 26 -5.39 5.35 5.52
N TYR A 27 -5.19 6.59 5.95
CA TYR A 27 -6.28 7.58 6.05
C TYR A 27 -5.84 9.01 5.75
N ASN A 28 -6.80 9.87 5.42
CA ASN A 28 -6.62 11.33 5.45
C ASN A 28 -7.49 11.97 6.55
N ASP A 29 -8.65 11.36 6.85
CA ASP A 29 -9.56 11.79 7.91
C ASP A 29 -9.55 10.77 9.06
N ALA A 30 -8.95 11.16 10.18
CA ALA A 30 -8.85 10.35 11.40
C ALA A 30 -10.22 9.92 11.96
N SER A 31 -11.30 10.63 11.65
CA SER A 31 -12.65 10.24 12.09
C SER A 31 -13.15 8.98 11.41
N LEU A 32 -12.76 8.74 10.16
CA LEU A 32 -13.17 7.55 9.41
C LEU A 32 -12.46 6.29 9.91
N VAL A 33 -11.25 6.43 10.46
CA VAL A 33 -10.55 5.33 11.16
C VAL A 33 -11.37 4.85 12.36
N ARG A 34 -11.98 5.78 13.12
CA ARG A 34 -12.87 5.42 14.24
C ARG A 34 -14.12 4.71 13.75
N THR A 35 -14.76 5.20 12.68
CA THR A 35 -15.91 4.51 12.09
C THR A 35 -15.55 3.08 11.69
N LEU A 36 -14.42 2.90 11.01
CA LEU A 36 -13.97 1.59 10.54
C LEU A 36 -13.63 0.67 11.73
N ALA A 37 -12.85 1.14 12.70
CA ALA A 37 -12.47 0.36 13.89
C ALA A 37 -13.66 -0.04 14.76
N ASN A 38 -14.65 0.85 14.91
CA ASN A 38 -15.83 0.59 15.73
C ASN A 38 -16.78 -0.43 15.10
N SER A 39 -16.73 -0.61 13.78
CA SER A 39 -17.54 -1.63 13.10
C SER A 39 -17.13 -3.06 13.48
N LYS A 40 -15.87 -3.26 13.89
CA LYS A 40 -15.37 -4.51 14.45
C LYS A 40 -14.15 -4.25 15.33
N SER A 41 -14.33 -4.29 16.64
CA SER A 41 -13.24 -4.11 17.60
C SER A 41 -12.10 -5.11 17.37
N GLY A 42 -10.85 -4.62 17.43
CA GLY A 42 -9.64 -5.43 17.24
C GLY A 42 -9.34 -5.81 15.78
N SER A 43 -10.13 -5.36 14.82
CA SER A 43 -9.91 -5.65 13.40
C SER A 43 -8.66 -4.98 12.83
N MET A 44 -8.22 -3.86 13.40
CA MET A 44 -7.04 -3.10 12.99
C MET A 44 -6.17 -2.80 14.21
N SER A 45 -4.85 -2.78 14.03
CA SER A 45 -3.91 -2.52 15.13
C SER A 45 -3.04 -1.28 14.92
N TRP A 46 -3.05 -0.70 13.71
CA TRP A 46 -2.20 0.42 13.36
C TRP A 46 -2.83 1.31 12.29
N SER A 47 -2.24 2.47 12.07
CA SER A 47 -2.72 3.48 11.14
C SER A 47 -1.58 4.40 10.70
N TYR A 48 -1.71 5.00 9.53
CA TYR A 48 -0.83 6.06 9.04
C TYR A 48 -1.59 6.93 8.01
N ASN A 49 -1.11 8.13 7.76
CA ASN A 49 -1.81 9.13 6.93
C ASN A 49 -0.89 9.92 5.99
N TRP A 50 0.24 9.32 5.59
CA TRP A 50 1.27 9.99 4.79
C TRP A 50 1.86 11.25 5.43
N ASP A 51 1.64 11.45 6.73
CA ASP A 51 2.07 12.62 7.49
C ASP A 51 2.87 12.17 8.72
N MET A 52 3.65 13.10 9.25
CA MET A 52 4.35 12.97 10.52
C MET A 52 3.41 13.14 11.73
N LYS A 53 2.22 13.74 11.52
CA LYS A 53 1.20 13.99 12.57
C LYS A 53 -0.08 13.20 12.30
N LYS A 54 -0.65 12.60 13.35
CA LYS A 54 -1.92 11.84 13.27
C LYS A 54 -3.16 12.64 12.89
N ASN A 55 -3.11 13.97 12.95
CA ASN A 55 -4.19 14.88 12.56
C ASN A 55 -5.59 14.49 13.10
N GLY A 56 -5.63 14.04 14.36
CA GLY A 56 -6.84 13.59 15.04
C GLY A 56 -6.54 12.58 16.15
N ASN A 57 -7.59 11.93 16.66
CA ASN A 57 -7.47 10.90 17.70
C ASN A 57 -7.65 9.51 17.12
N MET A 58 -6.69 8.61 17.38
CA MET A 58 -6.80 7.21 17.00
C MET A 58 -7.66 6.43 17.99
N PRO A 59 -8.41 5.42 17.52
CA PRO A 59 -9.09 4.47 18.41
C PRO A 59 -8.11 3.81 19.40
N SER A 60 -8.61 3.41 20.57
CA SER A 60 -7.83 2.60 21.50
C SER A 60 -7.34 1.31 20.83
N GLY A 61 -6.06 0.98 21.03
CA GLY A 61 -5.42 -0.20 20.43
C GLY A 61 -4.99 -0.02 18.97
N VAL A 62 -5.21 1.15 18.36
CA VAL A 62 -4.72 1.49 17.03
C VAL A 62 -3.52 2.42 17.16
N GLU A 63 -2.33 1.90 16.86
CA GLU A 63 -1.10 2.68 16.80
C GLU A 63 -1.15 3.70 15.65
N PHE A 64 -0.68 4.92 15.88
CA PHE A 64 -0.32 5.83 14.78
C PHE A 64 1.15 5.63 14.43
N VAL A 65 1.48 5.47 13.14
CA VAL A 65 2.85 5.35 12.63
C VAL A 65 3.20 6.63 11.88
N PRO A 66 4.05 7.53 12.43
CA PRO A 66 4.47 8.74 11.73
C PRO A 66 5.31 8.40 10.51
N MET A 67 5.14 9.17 9.43
CA MET A 67 5.90 9.05 8.21
C MET A 67 6.67 10.34 7.93
N LEU A 68 7.96 10.22 7.64
CA LEU A 68 8.71 11.31 7.01
C LEU A 68 8.52 11.19 5.49
N TRP A 69 7.49 11.85 4.94
CA TRP A 69 7.05 11.62 3.57
C TRP A 69 8.13 11.90 2.51
N GLY A 70 8.82 13.04 2.63
CA GLY A 70 9.85 13.48 1.68
C GLY A 70 10.64 14.67 2.23
N THR A 71 11.44 15.33 1.37
CA THR A 71 12.35 16.42 1.78
C THR A 71 11.62 17.66 2.30
N ASP A 72 10.39 17.90 1.86
CA ASP A 72 9.63 19.10 2.25
C ASP A 72 9.09 19.02 3.69
N SER A 73 9.23 17.86 4.34
CA SER A 73 8.72 17.59 5.69
C SER A 73 9.80 17.61 6.78
N VAL A 74 11.07 17.85 6.44
CA VAL A 74 12.20 17.66 7.38
C VAL A 74 12.24 18.69 8.52
N ASP A 75 11.80 19.93 8.27
CA ASP A 75 11.91 21.03 9.24
C ASP A 75 11.10 20.76 10.52
N ASP A 76 9.89 20.23 10.37
CA ASP A 76 8.98 19.91 11.49
C ASP A 76 9.16 18.48 12.02
N TRP A 77 9.91 17.63 11.30
CA TRP A 77 9.98 16.19 11.53
C TRP A 77 10.36 15.84 12.96
N LYS A 78 11.46 16.42 13.46
CA LYS A 78 12.00 16.10 14.80
C LYS A 78 10.95 16.34 15.89
N SER A 79 10.25 17.47 15.86
CA SER A 79 9.23 17.75 16.87
C SER A 79 8.02 16.81 16.74
N ALA A 80 7.63 16.49 15.51
CA ALA A 80 6.47 15.63 15.24
C ALA A 80 6.72 14.18 15.66
N VAL A 81 7.86 13.59 15.27
CA VAL A 81 8.21 12.21 15.62
C VAL A 81 8.41 12.04 17.13
N GLU A 82 9.03 13.01 17.81
CA GLU A 82 9.16 12.99 19.27
C GLU A 82 7.79 12.98 19.97
N THR A 83 6.84 13.77 19.45
CA THR A 83 5.46 13.78 19.94
C THR A 83 4.77 12.44 19.69
N ALA A 84 4.90 11.87 18.50
CA ALA A 84 4.31 10.58 18.14
C ALA A 84 4.85 9.44 19.03
N LEU A 85 6.17 9.38 19.24
CA LEU A 85 6.79 8.39 20.12
C LEU A 85 6.32 8.53 21.57
N LYS A 86 6.21 9.76 22.08
CA LYS A 86 5.65 10.02 23.41
C LYS A 86 4.18 9.58 23.53
N ASP A 87 3.42 9.73 22.45
CA ASP A 87 2.02 9.31 22.35
C ASP A 87 1.85 7.78 22.12
N GLY A 88 2.95 7.03 22.06
CA GLY A 88 2.94 5.57 22.02
C GLY A 88 3.17 4.95 20.65
N SER A 89 3.58 5.72 19.63
CA SER A 89 4.11 5.16 18.38
C SER A 89 5.34 4.29 18.66
N LYS A 90 5.37 3.10 18.09
CA LYS A 90 6.43 2.10 18.21
C LYS A 90 7.16 1.85 16.90
N HIS A 91 6.65 2.42 15.80
CA HIS A 91 7.21 2.33 14.47
C HIS A 91 7.35 3.72 13.84
N ILE A 92 8.28 3.86 12.92
CA ILE A 92 8.48 5.05 12.09
C ILE A 92 8.57 4.62 10.63
N LEU A 93 7.78 5.25 9.75
CA LEU A 93 7.82 5.01 8.31
C LEU A 93 8.78 5.99 7.61
N GLY A 94 9.56 5.46 6.66
CA GLY A 94 10.42 6.24 5.78
C GLY A 94 9.67 6.99 4.68
N PHE A 95 10.42 7.47 3.69
CA PHE A 95 9.90 8.26 2.57
C PHE A 95 8.87 7.52 1.73
N ASN A 96 7.91 8.26 1.18
CA ASN A 96 6.82 7.74 0.37
C ASN A 96 7.16 7.74 -1.12
N GLU A 97 7.26 6.56 -1.72
CA GLU A 97 7.60 6.35 -3.13
C GLU A 97 8.76 7.26 -3.60
N PRO A 98 9.94 7.22 -2.93
CA PRO A 98 11.08 8.03 -3.34
C PRO A 98 11.56 7.66 -4.76
N ASP A 99 11.20 6.49 -5.26
CA ASP A 99 11.41 6.02 -6.61
C ASP A 99 10.46 6.62 -7.65
N ASN A 100 9.40 7.33 -7.25
CA ASN A 100 8.42 7.90 -8.16
C ASN A 100 8.59 9.43 -8.30
N ALA A 101 8.75 9.90 -9.53
CA ALA A 101 8.98 11.32 -9.84
C ALA A 101 7.82 12.26 -9.41
N SER A 102 6.61 11.72 -9.25
CA SER A 102 5.43 12.49 -8.80
C SER A 102 5.20 12.41 -7.28
N GLN A 103 6.09 11.76 -6.53
CA GLN A 103 5.98 11.56 -5.09
C GLN A 103 7.19 12.19 -4.39
N ALA A 104 7.85 11.51 -3.44
CA ALA A 104 8.99 12.08 -2.75
C ALA A 104 10.18 12.34 -3.68
N ASN A 105 10.31 11.56 -4.78
CA ASN A 105 11.30 11.75 -5.85
C ASN A 105 12.73 11.97 -5.31
N ILE A 106 13.25 10.97 -4.59
CA ILE A 106 14.56 11.02 -3.94
C ILE A 106 15.40 9.86 -4.45
N GLY A 107 16.55 10.16 -5.06
CA GLY A 107 17.52 9.13 -5.44
C GLY A 107 18.03 8.34 -4.23
N ALA A 108 18.23 7.04 -4.39
CA ALA A 108 18.56 6.09 -3.32
C ALA A 108 19.71 6.54 -2.40
N SER A 109 20.84 7.01 -2.94
CA SER A 109 21.98 7.46 -2.13
C SER A 109 21.67 8.71 -1.30
N LYS A 110 20.87 9.63 -1.85
CA LYS A 110 20.41 10.81 -1.11
C LYS A 110 19.43 10.41 -0.02
N ALA A 111 18.49 9.50 -0.32
CA ALA A 111 17.58 8.96 0.67
C ALA A 111 18.32 8.25 1.81
N ALA A 112 19.38 7.48 1.53
CA ALA A 112 20.21 6.86 2.56
C ALA A 112 20.88 7.88 3.49
N THR A 113 21.34 9.01 2.94
CA THR A 113 21.90 10.11 3.74
C THR A 113 20.84 10.73 4.65
N LEU A 114 19.67 11.06 4.09
CA LEU A 114 18.57 11.66 4.84
C LEU A 114 18.00 10.71 5.89
N TYR A 115 17.90 9.40 5.57
CA TYR A 115 17.41 8.40 6.52
C TYR A 115 18.32 8.29 7.74
N LYS A 116 19.65 8.30 7.54
CA LYS A 116 20.62 8.33 8.65
C LYS A 116 20.50 9.58 9.51
N GLU A 117 20.24 10.72 8.88
CA GLU A 117 20.14 12.01 9.55
C GLU A 117 18.84 12.14 10.35
N TYR A 118 17.71 11.75 9.76
CA TYR A 118 16.39 12.07 10.28
C TYR A 118 15.66 10.88 10.92
N ILE A 119 15.94 9.63 10.56
CA ILE A 119 15.15 8.46 11.02
C ILE A 119 15.97 7.51 11.88
N THR A 120 17.18 7.13 11.45
CA THR A 120 18.08 6.24 12.18
C THR A 120 18.30 6.61 13.66
N PRO A 121 18.37 7.91 14.07
CA PRO A 121 18.55 8.27 15.48
C PRO A 121 17.46 7.76 16.43
N TYR A 122 16.32 7.30 15.92
CA TYR A 122 15.21 6.78 16.72
C TYR A 122 15.19 5.26 16.86
N GLY A 123 16.18 4.53 16.33
CA GLY A 123 16.21 3.07 16.32
C GLY A 123 16.16 2.38 17.69
N ASP A 124 16.60 3.07 18.75
CA ASP A 124 16.52 2.56 20.12
C ASP A 124 15.14 2.76 20.78
N ARG A 125 14.24 3.48 20.10
CA ARG A 125 12.92 3.89 20.63
C ARG A 125 11.75 3.38 19.79
N ALA A 126 11.99 3.06 18.52
CA ALA A 126 11.00 2.54 17.59
C ALA A 126 11.64 1.62 16.55
N LYS A 127 10.84 0.68 16.04
CA LYS A 127 11.19 -0.07 14.84
C LYS A 127 11.18 0.87 13.63
N LEU A 128 12.26 0.86 12.86
CA LEU A 128 12.43 1.73 11.70
C LEU A 128 11.99 0.98 10.44
N VAL A 129 11.02 1.52 9.72
CA VAL A 129 10.52 0.94 8.46
C VAL A 129 11.20 1.67 7.30
N SER A 130 11.57 0.93 6.26
CA SER A 130 12.23 1.50 5.07
C SER A 130 11.36 2.58 4.41
N PRO A 131 11.94 3.38 3.49
CA PRO A 131 11.13 4.05 2.48
C PRO A 131 10.23 3.05 1.75
N ALA A 132 9.00 3.44 1.45
CA ALA A 132 8.02 2.61 0.79
C ALA A 132 8.15 2.77 -0.73
N VAL A 133 8.67 1.76 -1.42
CA VAL A 133 8.88 1.81 -2.88
C VAL A 133 7.65 1.32 -3.64
N THR A 134 7.49 1.76 -4.89
CA THR A 134 6.44 1.25 -5.79
C THR A 134 6.68 -0.23 -6.17
N SER A 135 5.69 -0.83 -6.83
CA SER A 135 5.84 -2.14 -7.49
C SER A 135 6.42 -2.06 -8.91
N SER A 136 7.00 -0.92 -9.31
CA SER A 136 7.64 -0.75 -10.62
C SER A 136 8.82 -1.71 -10.79
N THR A 137 8.97 -2.23 -12.00
CA THR A 137 10.08 -3.09 -12.41
C THR A 137 11.14 -2.34 -13.22
N GLN A 138 10.97 -1.03 -13.39
CA GLN A 138 11.95 -0.19 -14.09
C GLN A 138 13.25 -0.08 -13.29
N SER A 139 14.38 0.00 -14.00
CA SER A 139 15.68 0.17 -13.36
C SER A 139 15.74 1.52 -12.63
N GLY A 140 16.17 1.48 -11.37
CA GLY A 140 16.16 2.67 -10.51
C GLY A 140 14.84 2.93 -9.80
N GLU A 141 13.82 2.08 -9.99
CA GLU A 141 12.54 2.13 -9.28
C GLU A 141 12.27 0.85 -8.49
N GLY A 142 11.21 0.85 -7.66
CA GLY A 142 10.75 -0.32 -6.92
C GLY A 142 11.85 -1.04 -6.14
N LEU A 143 11.89 -2.37 -6.27
CA LEU A 143 12.89 -3.20 -5.62
C LEU A 143 14.32 -2.92 -6.11
N SER A 144 14.51 -2.35 -7.30
CA SER A 144 15.83 -1.91 -7.79
C SER A 144 16.32 -0.71 -6.99
N TRP A 145 15.45 0.29 -6.75
CA TRP A 145 15.75 1.45 -5.91
C TRP A 145 16.10 1.01 -4.49
N PHE A 146 15.28 0.13 -3.91
CA PHE A 146 15.46 -0.36 -2.54
C PHE A 146 16.83 -1.01 -2.32
N LYS A 147 17.29 -1.86 -3.26
CA LYS A 147 18.60 -2.52 -3.17
C LYS A 147 19.76 -1.53 -3.15
N THR A 148 19.69 -0.49 -3.98
CA THR A 148 20.69 0.59 -3.97
C THR A 148 20.66 1.35 -2.65
N PHE A 149 19.47 1.70 -2.16
CA PHE A 149 19.30 2.37 -0.88
C PHE A 149 19.92 1.54 0.27
N MET A 150 19.63 0.24 0.33
CA MET A 150 20.20 -0.64 1.36
C MET A 150 21.72 -0.78 1.28
N SER A 151 22.29 -0.80 0.07
CA SER A 151 23.76 -0.78 -0.12
C SER A 151 24.40 0.47 0.50
N ASP A 152 23.72 1.61 0.42
CA ASP A 152 24.22 2.89 0.92
C ASP A 152 23.86 3.16 2.40
N CYS A 153 22.90 2.40 2.96
CA CYS A 153 22.30 2.60 4.28
C CYS A 153 22.61 1.45 5.27
N LYS A 154 23.83 0.91 5.26
CA LYS A 154 24.22 -0.24 6.10
C LYS A 154 24.04 -0.04 7.62
N SER A 155 24.08 1.20 8.09
CA SER A 155 23.93 1.56 9.50
C SER A 155 22.54 2.09 9.85
N CYS A 156 21.54 1.86 8.99
CA CYS A 156 20.22 2.46 9.14
C CYS A 156 19.25 1.67 10.02
N ASN A 157 19.66 0.48 10.47
CA ASN A 157 18.95 -0.37 11.45
C ASN A 157 17.48 -0.60 11.08
N ILE A 158 17.23 -0.86 9.80
CA ILE A 158 15.87 -1.05 9.28
C ILE A 158 15.32 -2.37 9.81
N SER A 159 14.16 -2.29 10.45
CA SER A 159 13.48 -3.40 11.09
C SER A 159 12.44 -4.07 10.19
N ALA A 160 11.89 -3.33 9.21
CA ALA A 160 10.92 -3.84 8.25
C ALA A 160 11.04 -3.10 6.90
N MET A 161 10.74 -3.80 5.81
CA MET A 161 10.67 -3.21 4.47
C MET A 161 9.24 -2.78 4.15
N ALA A 162 9.02 -1.55 3.70
CA ALA A 162 7.73 -1.11 3.17
C ALA A 162 7.71 -1.15 1.63
N VAL A 163 6.59 -1.58 1.07
CA VAL A 163 6.31 -1.58 -0.37
C VAL A 163 4.86 -1.18 -0.64
N HIS A 164 4.61 -0.67 -1.83
CA HIS A 164 3.28 -0.42 -2.38
C HIS A 164 3.01 -1.32 -3.57
N TRP A 165 1.76 -1.69 -3.77
CA TRP A 165 1.35 -2.47 -4.93
C TRP A 165 0.01 -2.00 -5.48
N TYR A 166 -0.02 -1.69 -6.77
CA TYR A 166 -1.24 -1.47 -7.53
C TYR A 166 -1.15 -2.34 -8.80
N GLY A 167 -2.22 -3.06 -9.11
CA GLY A 167 -2.18 -3.99 -10.24
C GLY A 167 -3.52 -4.63 -10.59
N GLY A 168 -3.49 -5.66 -11.43
CA GLY A 168 -4.70 -6.24 -12.02
C GLY A 168 -5.30 -7.44 -11.27
N SER A 169 -4.56 -8.11 -10.37
CA SER A 169 -5.02 -9.34 -9.73
C SER A 169 -4.30 -9.72 -8.45
N PHE A 170 -4.93 -10.57 -7.64
CA PHE A 170 -4.30 -11.17 -6.45
C PHE A 170 -3.02 -11.96 -6.78
N ALA A 171 -3.00 -12.70 -7.90
CA ALA A 171 -1.82 -13.48 -8.29
C ALA A 171 -0.58 -12.60 -8.53
N GLN A 172 -0.77 -11.41 -9.10
CA GLN A 172 0.30 -10.43 -9.30
C GLN A 172 0.75 -9.81 -7.98
N LEU A 173 -0.18 -9.49 -7.06
CA LEU A 173 0.15 -9.03 -5.71
C LEU A 173 0.98 -10.07 -4.96
N GLU A 174 0.54 -11.33 -4.95
CA GLU A 174 1.24 -12.43 -4.29
C GLU A 174 2.65 -12.61 -4.86
N SER A 175 2.79 -12.58 -6.19
CA SER A 175 4.10 -12.67 -6.86
C SER A 175 5.03 -11.55 -6.41
N PHE A 176 4.56 -10.30 -6.46
CA PHE A 176 5.35 -9.14 -6.05
C PHE A 176 5.74 -9.20 -4.57
N MET A 177 4.81 -9.59 -3.68
CA MET A 177 5.10 -9.70 -2.25
C MET A 177 6.15 -10.77 -1.96
N LYS A 178 6.15 -11.90 -2.68
CA LYS A 178 7.23 -12.91 -2.57
C LYS A 178 8.58 -12.33 -3.01
N GLU A 179 8.62 -11.58 -4.11
CA GLU A 179 9.86 -10.90 -4.54
C GLU A 179 10.35 -9.86 -3.53
N ALA A 180 9.44 -9.12 -2.88
CA ALA A 180 9.76 -8.16 -1.83
C ALA A 180 10.32 -8.85 -0.58
N ILE A 181 9.72 -9.98 -0.16
CA ILE A 181 10.21 -10.82 0.95
C ILE A 181 11.62 -11.34 0.64
N ASP A 182 11.86 -11.85 -0.56
CA ASP A 182 13.18 -12.32 -0.98
C ASP A 182 14.21 -11.19 -1.06
N ALA A 183 13.79 -9.99 -1.46
CA ALA A 183 14.64 -8.80 -1.47
C ALA A 183 15.01 -8.34 -0.05
N ALA A 184 14.05 -8.32 0.86
CA ALA A 184 14.24 -7.96 2.27
C ALA A 184 15.18 -8.94 2.98
N ALA A 185 15.02 -10.25 2.75
CA ALA A 185 15.83 -11.30 3.35
C ALA A 185 17.33 -11.18 3.02
N LYS A 186 17.70 -10.59 1.88
CA LYS A 186 19.10 -10.34 1.50
C LYS A 186 19.81 -9.31 2.39
N TYR A 187 19.05 -8.57 3.19
CA TYR A 187 19.54 -7.55 4.11
C TYR A 187 19.13 -7.86 5.56
N ASP A 188 18.85 -9.13 5.87
CA ASP A 188 18.46 -9.59 7.21
C ASP A 188 17.18 -8.91 7.74
N ILE A 189 16.29 -8.48 6.84
CA ILE A 189 14.98 -7.93 7.18
C ILE A 189 13.93 -9.03 7.09
N ASP A 190 13.40 -9.43 8.24
CA ASP A 190 12.46 -10.55 8.37
C ASP A 190 10.97 -10.17 8.24
N GLU A 191 10.67 -8.88 8.09
CA GLU A 191 9.32 -8.35 8.11
C GLU A 191 9.09 -7.38 6.92
N VAL A 192 8.05 -7.64 6.13
CA VAL A 192 7.62 -6.78 5.01
C VAL A 192 6.23 -6.21 5.31
N TRP A 193 6.07 -4.92 5.04
CA TRP A 193 4.83 -4.18 5.16
C TRP A 193 4.32 -3.81 3.77
N LEU A 194 3.05 -4.13 3.50
CA LEU A 194 2.36 -3.65 2.30
C LEU A 194 1.51 -2.43 2.69
N THR A 195 2.16 -1.26 2.73
CA THR A 195 1.55 -0.03 3.26
C THR A 195 0.47 0.52 2.36
N GLU A 196 0.49 0.19 1.06
CA GLU A 196 -0.62 0.46 0.13
C GLU A 196 -0.86 -0.75 -0.77
N PHE A 197 -2.13 -1.14 -0.90
CA PHE A 197 -2.53 -2.01 -2.00
C PHE A 197 -3.98 -1.80 -2.45
N ALA A 198 -4.19 -1.87 -3.76
CA ALA A 198 -5.51 -1.92 -4.40
C ALA A 198 -5.39 -2.49 -5.81
N LEU A 199 -6.53 -2.77 -6.46
CA LEU A 199 -6.56 -2.96 -7.90
C LEU A 199 -6.34 -1.61 -8.59
N ASP A 200 -5.64 -1.60 -9.74
CA ASP A 200 -5.45 -0.38 -10.54
C ASP A 200 -6.78 0.30 -10.87
N ALA A 201 -7.78 -0.52 -11.20
CA ALA A 201 -9.14 -0.08 -11.51
C ALA A 201 -9.84 0.64 -10.35
N ASP A 202 -9.38 0.43 -9.11
CA ASP A 202 -10.02 0.94 -7.89
C ASP A 202 -9.27 2.14 -7.27
N THR A 203 -8.18 2.60 -7.89
CA THR A 203 -7.37 3.74 -7.41
C THR A 203 -8.16 5.05 -7.29
N ASN A 204 -9.20 5.22 -8.11
CA ASN A 204 -10.11 6.37 -8.10
C ASN A 204 -11.46 6.07 -7.41
N GLY A 205 -11.49 5.05 -6.55
CA GLY A 205 -12.68 4.51 -5.91
C GLY A 205 -13.13 3.19 -6.54
N ILE A 206 -13.90 2.40 -5.78
CA ILE A 206 -14.28 1.05 -6.18
C ILE A 206 -15.09 1.05 -7.47
N SER A 207 -14.52 0.46 -8.51
CA SER A 207 -15.09 0.38 -9.86
C SER A 207 -16.08 -0.78 -9.99
N ASN A 208 -15.75 -1.92 -9.38
CA ASN A 208 -16.58 -3.12 -9.33
C ASN A 208 -16.48 -3.77 -7.95
N GLU A 209 -17.56 -3.69 -7.17
CA GLU A 209 -17.57 -4.17 -5.78
C GLU A 209 -17.28 -5.68 -5.66
N ALA A 210 -17.80 -6.52 -6.56
CA ALA A 210 -17.62 -7.97 -6.50
C ALA A 210 -16.16 -8.37 -6.78
N THR A 211 -15.54 -7.74 -7.78
CA THR A 211 -14.11 -7.93 -8.10
C THR A 211 -13.23 -7.45 -6.95
N ALA A 212 -13.48 -6.25 -6.43
CA ALA A 212 -12.73 -5.68 -5.31
C ALA A 212 -12.81 -6.55 -4.06
N LYS A 213 -14.01 -7.07 -3.72
CA LYS A 213 -14.20 -8.00 -2.60
C LYS A 213 -13.42 -9.29 -2.77
N THR A 214 -13.54 -9.93 -3.93
CA THR A 214 -12.83 -11.19 -4.22
C THR A 214 -11.31 -11.01 -4.13
N PHE A 215 -10.80 -9.89 -4.67
CA PHE A 215 -9.39 -9.53 -4.55
C PHE A 215 -8.98 -9.33 -3.10
N LEU A 216 -9.76 -8.57 -2.33
CA LEU A 216 -9.44 -8.22 -0.96
C LEU A 216 -9.48 -9.44 -0.03
N GLU A 217 -10.48 -10.31 -0.17
CA GLU A 217 -10.58 -11.56 0.60
C GLU A 217 -9.36 -12.45 0.39
N LYS A 218 -8.99 -12.72 -0.87
CA LYS A 218 -7.81 -13.54 -1.20
C LYS A 218 -6.51 -12.92 -0.68
N SER A 219 -6.36 -11.62 -0.87
CA SER A 219 -5.15 -10.88 -0.44
C SER A 219 -5.00 -10.93 1.08
N MET A 220 -6.06 -10.65 1.83
CA MET A 220 -6.01 -10.68 3.30
C MET A 220 -5.82 -12.10 3.84
N GLN A 221 -6.49 -13.11 3.26
CA GLN A 221 -6.32 -14.50 3.67
C GLN A 221 -4.85 -14.93 3.53
N TRP A 222 -4.22 -14.61 2.40
CA TRP A 222 -2.82 -14.92 2.15
C TRP A 222 -1.90 -14.15 3.10
N MET A 223 -2.03 -12.82 3.18
CA MET A 223 -1.18 -11.97 4.04
C MET A 223 -1.31 -12.29 5.54
N ASP A 224 -2.49 -12.70 6.00
CA ASP A 224 -2.68 -13.16 7.38
C ASP A 224 -1.91 -14.47 7.63
N SER A 225 -1.83 -15.36 6.63
CA SER A 225 -1.12 -16.64 6.72
C SER A 225 0.40 -16.56 6.52
N GLU A 226 0.87 -15.55 5.78
CA GLU A 226 2.30 -15.38 5.48
C GLU A 226 3.04 -14.73 6.65
N ALA A 227 3.95 -15.47 7.30
CA ALA A 227 4.65 -15.03 8.50
C ALA A 227 5.55 -13.81 8.27
N LYS A 228 6.09 -13.65 7.05
CA LYS A 228 6.97 -12.52 6.69
C LYS A 228 6.20 -11.23 6.41
N VAL A 229 4.88 -11.28 6.20
CA VAL A 229 4.05 -10.08 6.15
C VAL A 229 3.74 -9.62 7.57
N GLY A 230 4.32 -8.50 7.98
CA GLY A 230 4.11 -7.93 9.31
C GLY A 230 2.82 -7.12 9.40
N ARG A 231 2.59 -6.26 8.40
CA ARG A 231 1.47 -5.32 8.36
C ARG A 231 1.01 -5.02 6.94
N TYR A 232 -0.26 -4.68 6.77
CA TYR A 232 -0.80 -4.22 5.49
C TYR A 232 -1.97 -3.25 5.64
N ALA A 233 -2.11 -2.31 4.71
CA ALA A 233 -3.23 -1.36 4.67
C ALA A 233 -3.81 -1.26 3.25
N TYR A 234 -5.11 -1.50 3.12
CA TYR A 234 -5.81 -1.32 1.83
C TYR A 234 -5.83 0.17 1.50
N PHE A 235 -5.78 0.53 0.21
CA PHE A 235 -5.87 1.92 -0.23
C PHE A 235 -7.33 2.32 -0.55
N TYR A 236 -8.05 3.11 0.27
CA TYR A 236 -7.74 3.53 1.64
C TYR A 236 -8.99 3.82 2.50
N THR A 237 -8.80 4.25 3.74
CA THR A 237 -9.88 4.56 4.71
C THR A 237 -10.56 5.89 4.36
N ALA A 238 -11.37 5.86 3.31
CA ALA A 238 -12.12 7.01 2.82
C ALA A 238 -13.45 6.62 2.15
N ASN A 239 -14.27 7.65 1.91
CA ASN A 239 -15.45 7.51 1.06
C ASN A 239 -15.06 7.10 -0.37
N LYS A 240 -15.88 6.26 -1.02
CA LYS A 240 -15.62 5.59 -2.32
C LYS A 240 -14.66 4.39 -2.26
N TYR A 241 -14.07 4.11 -1.11
CA TYR A 241 -13.14 2.99 -0.90
C TYR A 241 -13.75 2.01 0.11
N LEU A 242 -13.35 2.08 1.38
CA LEU A 242 -13.90 1.25 2.46
C LEU A 242 -15.18 1.84 3.09
N LEU A 243 -15.50 3.10 2.78
CA LEU A 243 -16.66 3.80 3.31
C LEU A 243 -17.52 4.41 2.19
N THR A 244 -18.79 4.64 2.51
CA THR A 244 -19.75 5.41 1.71
C THR A 244 -20.49 6.36 2.65
N SER A 245 -20.42 7.67 2.38
CA SER A 245 -21.05 8.71 3.20
C SER A 245 -20.74 8.58 4.70
N GLY A 246 -19.48 8.29 5.04
CA GLY A 246 -19.01 8.16 6.42
C GLY A 246 -19.41 6.86 7.12
N SER A 247 -20.04 5.92 6.41
CA SER A 247 -20.40 4.59 6.94
C SER A 247 -19.59 3.48 6.27
N VAL A 248 -19.27 2.42 7.01
CA VAL A 248 -18.54 1.26 6.46
C VAL A 248 -19.39 0.57 5.38
N ASN A 249 -18.85 0.49 4.17
CA ASN A 249 -19.54 -0.12 3.03
C ASN A 249 -19.29 -1.63 2.95
N ALA A 250 -19.76 -2.30 1.90
CA ALA A 250 -19.67 -3.74 1.80
C ALA A 250 -18.22 -4.26 1.64
N LEU A 251 -17.33 -3.49 1.01
CA LEU A 251 -15.90 -3.81 0.95
C LEU A 251 -15.21 -3.52 2.30
N GLY A 252 -15.56 -2.42 2.97
CA GLY A 252 -15.10 -2.12 4.32
C GLY A 252 -15.44 -3.22 5.32
N LYS A 253 -16.64 -3.82 5.22
CA LYS A 253 -17.06 -4.97 6.04
C LYS A 253 -16.18 -6.21 5.79
N VAL A 254 -15.78 -6.44 4.55
CA VAL A 254 -14.80 -7.48 4.21
C VAL A 254 -13.46 -7.16 4.88
N TYR A 255 -12.97 -5.93 4.73
CA TYR A 255 -11.67 -5.52 5.28
C TYR A 255 -11.53 -5.74 6.78
N VAL A 256 -12.57 -5.37 7.55
CA VAL A 256 -12.57 -5.50 9.02
C VAL A 256 -12.97 -6.89 9.51
N SER A 257 -13.33 -7.81 8.60
CA SER A 257 -13.70 -9.17 9.00
C SER A 257 -12.47 -9.93 9.50
N THR A 258 -12.67 -10.71 10.56
CA THR A 258 -11.64 -11.63 11.05
C THR A 258 -11.57 -12.81 10.11
N SER A 259 -10.36 -13.19 9.69
CA SER A 259 -10.12 -14.47 9.02
C SER A 259 -10.59 -15.59 9.95
N SER A 260 -11.80 -16.09 9.75
CA SER A 260 -12.24 -17.33 10.39
C SER A 260 -11.36 -18.41 9.82
N SER A 261 -10.45 -18.94 10.64
CA SER A 261 -9.78 -20.20 10.38
C SER A 261 -10.85 -21.29 10.32
N SER A 262 -11.49 -21.45 9.16
CA SER A 262 -12.33 -22.60 8.88
C SER A 262 -11.37 -23.77 8.67
N SER A 263 -11.01 -24.44 9.77
CA SER A 263 -10.58 -25.83 9.74
C SER A 263 -11.78 -26.68 9.28
N GLY A 264 -12.03 -26.67 7.98
CA GLY A 264 -12.94 -27.58 7.32
C GLY A 264 -12.33 -28.98 7.35
N SER A 265 -12.57 -29.70 8.44
CA SER A 265 -12.42 -31.16 8.44
C SER A 265 -13.65 -31.74 7.74
N GLU A 266 -13.65 -31.71 6.41
CA GLU A 266 -14.57 -32.51 5.62
C GLU A 266 -14.06 -33.95 5.60
N THR A 267 -14.56 -34.75 6.54
CA THR A 267 -14.44 -36.20 6.50
C THR A 267 -15.46 -36.72 5.49
N THR A 268 -15.05 -36.90 4.24
CA THR A 268 -15.86 -37.54 3.20
C THR A 268 -15.95 -39.04 3.49
N SER A 269 -17.04 -39.47 4.14
CA SER A 269 -17.39 -40.89 4.25
C SER A 269 -18.19 -41.30 3.01
N THR A 270 -17.56 -42.09 2.15
CA THR A 270 -18.17 -42.78 1.00
C THR A 270 -19.21 -43.79 1.46
N LYS A 271 -20.46 -43.64 1.04
CA LYS A 271 -21.43 -44.75 0.97
C LYS A 271 -22.12 -44.79 -0.38
N THR A 272 -21.70 -45.77 -1.16
CA THR A 272 -22.33 -46.26 -2.39
C THR A 272 -23.72 -46.82 -2.09
N SER A 273 -24.72 -46.43 -2.89
CA SER A 273 -25.90 -47.27 -3.14
C SER A 273 -26.44 -47.00 -4.53
N THR A 274 -26.42 -48.07 -5.33
CA THR A 274 -26.90 -48.18 -6.70
C THR A 274 -28.40 -48.46 -6.70
N LYS A 275 -29.20 -47.76 -7.53
CA LYS A 275 -30.35 -48.38 -8.21
C LYS A 275 -30.79 -47.62 -9.46
N THR A 276 -31.21 -48.44 -10.41
CA THR A 276 -31.33 -48.29 -11.86
C THR A 276 -32.72 -47.82 -12.33
N SER A 277 -32.77 -47.43 -13.61
CA SER A 277 -33.90 -47.48 -14.57
C SER A 277 -34.71 -46.18 -14.68
N THR A 278 -35.17 -45.61 -15.82
CA THR A 278 -35.22 -45.90 -17.29
C THR A 278 -36.30 -44.93 -17.81
N LYS A 279 -36.15 -43.97 -18.74
CA LYS A 279 -35.94 -43.95 -20.22
C LYS A 279 -37.12 -43.17 -20.84
N THR A 280 -36.85 -42.48 -21.95
CA THR A 280 -37.72 -42.19 -23.11
C THR A 280 -38.13 -40.70 -23.26
N THR A 281 -38.10 -39.99 -24.41
CA THR A 281 -37.43 -40.03 -25.74
C THR A 281 -37.91 -38.78 -26.53
N SER A 282 -37.00 -38.18 -27.33
CA SER A 282 -37.18 -37.35 -28.58
C SER A 282 -38.04 -36.06 -28.56
N THR A 283 -37.82 -35.04 -29.39
CA THR A 283 -37.47 -35.01 -30.85
C THR A 283 -36.96 -33.58 -31.20
N LYS A 284 -35.74 -33.38 -31.72
CA LYS A 284 -35.31 -33.17 -33.13
C LYS A 284 -35.92 -31.96 -33.87
N THR A 285 -35.07 -31.12 -34.48
CA THR A 285 -35.02 -30.61 -35.89
C THR A 285 -34.08 -29.37 -35.92
N THR A 286 -32.83 -29.39 -36.40
CA THR A 286 -32.24 -29.51 -37.77
C THR A 286 -31.99 -28.15 -38.47
N SER A 287 -30.69 -27.86 -38.68
CA SER A 287 -30.02 -27.12 -39.79
C SER A 287 -30.33 -25.62 -40.00
N THR A 288 -29.45 -24.74 -40.52
CA THR A 288 -28.33 -24.89 -41.47
C THR A 288 -27.42 -23.64 -41.46
N LYS A 289 -26.10 -23.87 -41.54
CA LYS A 289 -25.01 -23.17 -42.27
C LYS A 289 -25.35 -21.88 -43.07
N THR A 290 -24.48 -20.85 -43.02
CA THR A 290 -23.59 -20.41 -44.15
C THR A 290 -22.97 -18.99 -43.96
N THR A 291 -21.63 -18.98 -44.09
CA THR A 291 -20.61 -17.93 -44.38
C THR A 291 -20.88 -16.42 -44.46
N SER A 292 -20.00 -15.70 -43.75
CA SER A 292 -19.02 -14.68 -44.20
C SER A 292 -19.34 -13.78 -45.39
N LYS A 293 -19.31 -12.44 -45.16
CA LYS A 293 -18.88 -11.47 -46.18
C LYS A 293 -18.16 -10.27 -45.54
N SER A 294 -16.93 -10.08 -46.01
CA SER A 294 -16.03 -8.95 -45.76
C SER A 294 -16.50 -7.71 -46.53
N THR A 295 -16.36 -6.53 -45.93
CA THR A 295 -16.52 -5.24 -46.63
C THR A 295 -15.19 -4.50 -46.58
N LYS A 296 -14.66 -4.26 -47.78
CA LYS A 296 -13.46 -3.50 -48.11
C LYS A 296 -13.87 -2.05 -48.34
N THR A 297 -13.22 -1.11 -47.67
CA THR A 297 -13.26 0.31 -48.03
C THR A 297 -11.89 0.73 -48.51
N THR A 298 -11.90 1.35 -49.68
CA THR A 298 -10.76 1.78 -50.49
C THR A 298 -10.26 3.13 -49.96
N GLU A 299 -8.95 3.29 -49.78
CA GLU A 299 -8.36 4.61 -49.67
C GLU A 299 -7.08 4.69 -50.49
N SER A 300 -6.95 5.83 -51.17
CA SER A 300 -6.11 6.05 -52.34
C SER A 300 -4.78 6.67 -51.94
N SER A 301 -3.70 6.16 -52.53
CA SER A 301 -2.35 6.71 -52.43
C SER A 301 -2.22 8.08 -53.10
N LYS A 302 -1.55 9.03 -52.44
CA LYS A 302 -0.77 10.04 -53.15
C LYS A 302 0.41 10.54 -52.32
N THR A 303 1.60 10.16 -52.78
CA THR A 303 2.91 10.71 -52.42
C THR A 303 3.09 12.08 -53.06
N THR A 304 3.62 13.09 -52.35
CA THR A 304 4.54 14.10 -52.92
C THR A 304 5.41 14.70 -51.82
N THR A 305 6.66 14.90 -52.19
CA THR A 305 7.87 15.19 -51.43
C THR A 305 8.14 16.69 -51.21
N THR A 306 9.10 16.95 -50.31
CA THR A 306 10.07 18.07 -50.22
C THR A 306 9.64 19.50 -49.82
N LYS A 307 10.22 20.01 -48.71
CA LYS A 307 11.42 20.89 -48.70
C LYS A 307 11.80 21.37 -47.29
N SER A 308 13.12 21.34 -47.02
CA SER A 308 13.80 22.06 -45.92
C SER A 308 13.68 23.58 -46.07
N ALA A 309 13.73 24.30 -44.95
CA ALA A 309 14.42 25.59 -44.85
C ALA A 309 14.88 25.86 -43.41
N ASP A 310 16.18 26.10 -43.31
CA ASP A 310 16.95 26.63 -42.20
C ASP A 310 16.63 28.13 -41.98
N ALA A 311 16.68 28.60 -40.74
CA ALA A 311 16.76 30.04 -40.43
C ALA A 311 17.32 30.27 -39.02
N THR A 312 18.60 30.63 -39.02
CA THR A 312 19.38 31.25 -37.95
C THR A 312 18.81 32.63 -37.55
N LYS A 313 18.87 33.01 -36.27
CA LYS A 313 18.89 34.43 -35.80
C LYS A 313 19.41 34.52 -34.36
N THR A 314 20.69 34.86 -34.19
CA THR A 314 21.22 36.17 -33.76
C THR A 314 21.09 36.48 -32.27
N VAL A 315 22.24 36.35 -31.60
CA VAL A 315 22.54 36.82 -30.24
C VAL A 315 22.56 38.34 -30.19
N LYS A 316 21.88 38.94 -29.20
CA LYS A 316 22.15 40.31 -28.73
C LYS A 316 22.34 40.32 -27.23
N THR A 317 23.56 40.67 -26.83
CA THR A 317 24.00 40.95 -25.47
C THR A 317 23.47 42.32 -25.03
N THR A 318 22.94 42.43 -23.81
CA THR A 318 22.82 43.72 -23.13
C THR A 318 22.98 43.52 -21.63
N LYS A 319 24.01 44.16 -21.06
CA LYS A 319 24.28 44.25 -19.62
C LYS A 319 23.20 45.09 -18.96
N PHE A 320 22.66 44.66 -17.81
CA PHE A 320 22.05 45.59 -16.86
C PHE A 320 22.43 45.31 -15.41
N VAL A 321 22.81 46.43 -14.81
CA VAL A 321 23.27 46.80 -13.47
C VAL A 321 22.41 46.26 -12.32
N THR A 322 23.11 45.94 -11.22
CA THR A 322 22.64 45.60 -9.88
C THR A 322 21.78 46.69 -9.25
N SER A 323 20.65 46.32 -8.63
CA SER A 323 20.03 47.12 -7.56
C SER A 323 19.36 46.20 -6.55
N THR A 324 19.92 46.15 -5.35
CA THR A 324 19.31 45.58 -4.14
C THR A 324 18.10 46.42 -3.73
N LYS A 325 16.93 45.78 -3.57
CA LYS A 325 15.80 46.35 -2.82
C LYS A 325 15.37 45.37 -1.75
N THR A 326 15.56 45.79 -0.50
CA THR A 326 15.04 45.17 0.71
C THR A 326 13.51 45.23 0.71
N VAL A 327 12.84 44.09 0.79
CA VAL A 327 11.39 44.02 0.99
C VAL A 327 11.11 43.69 2.45
N LYS A 328 10.49 44.63 3.17
CA LYS A 328 9.87 44.40 4.48
C LYS A 328 8.68 43.46 4.29
N HIS A 329 8.71 42.30 4.93
CA HIS A 329 7.52 41.45 5.07
C HIS A 329 6.60 42.01 6.15
N THR A 330 5.47 42.56 5.74
CA THR A 330 4.31 42.79 6.59
C THR A 330 3.62 41.45 6.84
N LYS A 331 3.54 41.02 8.10
CA LYS A 331 2.72 39.87 8.52
C LYS A 331 1.25 40.22 8.35
N THR A 332 0.54 39.45 7.53
CA THR A 332 -0.93 39.41 7.55
C THR A 332 -1.36 38.07 8.14
N ALA A 333 -2.33 38.13 9.04
CA ALA A 333 -2.75 37.07 9.94
C ALA A 333 -3.26 35.81 9.23
N SER A 334 -2.95 34.68 9.87
CA SER A 334 -3.28 33.29 9.52
C SER A 334 -4.79 33.07 9.34
N ALA A 335 -5.14 32.50 8.18
CA ALA A 335 -6.31 31.65 8.05
C ALA A 335 -5.97 30.26 8.63
N THR A 336 -6.97 29.62 9.23
CA THR A 336 -6.89 28.37 10.01
C THR A 336 -6.27 27.20 9.20
N PRO A 337 -5.40 26.35 9.79
CA PRO A 337 -4.63 25.32 9.07
C PRO A 337 -5.43 24.25 8.31
N GLN A 338 -6.74 24.11 8.57
CA GLN A 338 -7.56 23.04 7.98
C GLN A 338 -7.89 23.26 6.49
N ALA A 339 -7.96 24.52 6.03
CA ALA A 339 -8.46 24.83 4.68
C ALA A 339 -7.40 24.67 3.58
N ALA A 340 -6.10 24.76 3.92
CA ALA A 340 -5.01 24.60 2.96
C ALA A 340 -4.65 23.14 2.66
N TRP A 341 -5.14 22.19 3.47
CA TRP A 341 -4.83 20.75 3.35
C TRP A 341 -5.81 20.00 2.46
N ASN A 342 -7.06 20.47 2.32
CA ASN A 342 -8.06 19.87 1.43
C ASN A 342 -7.78 20.14 -0.06
N SER A 343 -6.70 20.86 -0.39
CA SER A 343 -6.33 21.29 -1.74
C SER A 343 -5.04 20.68 -2.28
N GLN A 344 -4.45 19.68 -1.62
CA GLN A 344 -3.39 18.86 -2.23
C GLN A 344 -4.01 17.81 -3.17
N PRO A 345 -3.38 17.55 -4.32
CA PRO A 345 -4.03 16.81 -5.40
C PRO A 345 -4.28 15.37 -4.99
N THR A 346 -5.53 14.91 -5.19
CA THR A 346 -5.80 13.49 -5.40
C THR A 346 -4.81 12.97 -6.45
N LYS A 347 -4.10 11.87 -6.14
CA LYS A 347 -3.16 11.17 -7.05
C LYS A 347 -3.74 11.19 -8.47
N PRO A 348 -3.10 11.83 -9.47
CA PRO A 348 -3.57 11.72 -10.84
C PRO A 348 -3.52 10.24 -11.24
N ALA A 349 -4.58 9.76 -11.89
CA ALA A 349 -4.65 8.41 -12.43
C ALA A 349 -3.47 8.20 -13.40
N SER A 350 -2.38 7.60 -12.93
CA SER A 350 -1.29 7.16 -13.78
C SER A 350 -1.76 5.90 -14.50
N GLY A 351 -2.03 6.02 -15.80
CA GLY A 351 -2.08 4.87 -16.68
C GLY A 351 -0.73 4.18 -16.67
N TRP A 352 -0.74 2.91 -16.32
CA TRP A 352 0.35 1.97 -16.52
C TRP A 352 0.02 1.08 -17.72
#